data_AF-A0A1U7GKR0-F1
#
_entry.id   AF-A0A1U7GKR0-F1
#
_cell.length_a   1.000
_cell.length_b   1.000
_cell.length_c   1.000
_cell.angle_alpha   90.00
_cell.angle_beta   90.00
_cell.angle_gamma   90.00
#
_symmetry.space_group_name_H-M   'P 1'
#
loop_
_entity.id
_entity.type
_entity.pdbx_description
1 polymer ?
#
loop_
_entity_poly.entity_id
_entity_poly.type
_entity_poly.pdbx_seq_one_letter_code
_entity_poly.pdbx_strand_id
1 'polypeptide(L)'
;MTAEALAVVGTLAVAFWACAFGGGGAYIASVRRRPIAEGVAFGLVLGPIGLLIEALLPLGPEDVDLVDLRVNGVGFGRWPRADAELVQRMAREGRFRRMEDVERFVANLRCPGRVECDVPPRAGR
;
A
#
# COMPACT_ATOMS: atom_id res chain seq x y z
N MET A 1 4.35 5.04 -50.46
CA MET A 1 5.09 5.21 -49.20
C MET A 1 6.33 4.33 -49.27
N THR A 2 7.51 4.87 -48.97
CA THR A 2 8.75 4.09 -48.89
C THR A 2 8.80 3.30 -47.58
N ALA A 3 9.58 2.21 -47.53
CA ALA A 3 9.74 1.40 -46.32
C ALA A 3 10.24 2.23 -45.11
N GLU A 4 11.08 3.22 -45.36
CA GLU A 4 11.59 4.15 -44.35
C GLU A 4 10.49 4.98 -43.71
N ALA A 5 9.52 5.47 -44.49
CA ALA A 5 8.39 6.22 -43.97
C ALA A 5 7.52 5.37 -43.04
N LEU A 6 7.31 4.09 -43.38
CA LEU A 6 6.57 3.15 -42.52
C LEU A 6 7.30 2.89 -41.20
N ALA A 7 8.63 2.76 -41.24
CA ALA A 7 9.43 2.58 -40.03
C ALA A 7 9.31 3.79 -39.09
N VAL A 8 9.46 5.01 -39.62
CA VAL A 8 9.36 6.25 -38.82
C VAL A 8 7.97 6.37 -38.21
N VAL A 9 6.91 6.18 -39.00
CA VAL A 9 5.52 6.26 -38.51
C VAL A 9 5.27 5.19 -37.44
N GLY A 10 5.75 3.97 -37.65
CA GLY A 10 5.63 2.88 -36.69
C GLY A 10 6.32 3.21 -35.36
N THR A 11 7.56 3.71 -35.40
CA THR A 11 8.29 4.10 -34.18
C THR A 11 7.58 5.23 -33.44
N LEU A 12 7.10 6.26 -34.16
CA LEU A 12 6.35 7.36 -33.54
C LEU A 12 5.04 6.88 -32.90
N ALA A 13 4.32 5.96 -33.55
CA ALA A 13 3.10 5.39 -33.01
C ALA A 13 3.36 4.60 -31.72
N VAL A 14 4.41 3.77 -31.69
CA VAL A 14 4.78 2.99 -30.49
C VAL A 14 5.24 3.92 -29.36
N ALA A 15 6.07 4.92 -29.66
CA ALA A 15 6.53 5.89 -28.67
C ALA A 15 5.36 6.70 -28.08
N PHE A 16 4.44 7.16 -28.93
CA PHE A 16 3.23 7.85 -28.49
C PHE A 16 2.37 6.94 -27.60
N TRP A 17 2.14 5.70 -28.04
CA TRP A 17 1.38 4.72 -27.26
C TRP A 17 2.01 4.48 -25.88
N ALA A 18 3.32 4.27 -25.85
CA ALA A 18 4.03 4.01 -24.61
C ALA A 18 3.98 5.19 -23.63
N CYS A 19 4.17 6.41 -24.14
CA CYS A 19 4.09 7.62 -23.33
C CYS A 19 2.66 7.90 -22.85
N ALA A 20 1.66 7.83 -23.73
CA ALA A 20 0.28 8.18 -23.40
C ALA A 20 -0.32 7.18 -22.41
N PHE A 21 -0.23 5.89 -22.70
CA PHE A 21 -0.87 4.86 -21.88
C PHE A 21 0.05 4.33 -20.77
N GLY A 22 1.32 4.10 -21.05
CA GLY A 22 2.27 3.71 -19.99
C GLY A 22 2.45 4.82 -18.95
N GLY A 23 2.64 6.07 -19.40
CA GLY A 23 2.73 7.24 -18.51
C GLY A 23 1.41 7.54 -17.79
N GLY A 24 0.27 7.47 -18.50
CA GLY A 24 -1.05 7.63 -17.88
C GLY A 24 -1.31 6.58 -16.80
N GLY A 25 -0.90 5.33 -17.04
CA GLY A 25 -1.05 4.23 -16.09
C GLY A 25 -0.19 4.41 -14.85
N ALA A 26 1.07 4.83 -15.03
CA ALA A 26 1.96 5.20 -13.93
C ALA A 26 1.36 6.31 -13.07
N TYR A 27 0.81 7.35 -13.71
CA TYR A 27 0.18 8.46 -13.01
C TYR A 27 -1.03 7.99 -12.18
N ILE A 28 -1.95 7.23 -12.78
CA ILE A 28 -3.13 6.71 -12.07
C ILE A 28 -2.70 5.82 -10.90
N ALA A 29 -1.77 4.88 -11.10
CA ALA A 29 -1.27 4.02 -10.03
C ALA A 29 -0.66 4.84 -8.88
N SER A 30 0.12 5.88 -9.17
CA SER A 30 0.69 6.75 -8.13
C SER A 30 -0.37 7.52 -7.33
N VAL A 31 -1.39 8.06 -8.00
CA VAL A 31 -2.53 8.73 -7.34
C VAL A 31 -3.34 7.73 -6.51
N ARG A 32 -3.45 6.49 -7.00
CA ARG A 32 -4.17 5.41 -6.32
C ARG A 32 -3.31 4.66 -5.29
N ARG A 33 -2.06 5.07 -5.07
CA ARG A 33 -1.09 4.44 -4.15
C ARG A 33 -0.92 2.93 -4.42
N ARG A 34 -0.96 2.55 -5.69
CA ARG A 34 -0.69 1.20 -6.19
C ARG A 34 0.71 1.14 -6.80
N PRO A 35 1.30 -0.06 -6.96
CA PRO A 35 2.61 -0.20 -7.56
C PRO A 35 2.63 0.41 -8.98
N ILE A 36 3.56 1.34 -9.22
CA ILE A 36 3.69 2.05 -10.51
C ILE A 36 3.82 1.06 -11.68
N ALA A 37 4.52 -0.06 -11.45
CA ALA A 37 4.71 -1.10 -12.44
C ALA A 37 3.39 -1.74 -12.91
N GLU A 38 2.40 -1.91 -12.02
CA GLU A 38 1.07 -2.43 -12.39
C GLU A 38 0.34 -1.45 -13.31
N GLY A 39 0.32 -0.16 -12.92
CA GLY A 39 -0.29 0.89 -13.74
C GLY A 39 0.34 1.00 -15.13
N VAL A 40 1.68 0.98 -15.20
CA VAL A 40 2.42 0.99 -16.49
C VAL A 40 2.06 -0.24 -17.32
N ALA A 41 2.04 -1.43 -16.72
CA ALA A 41 1.74 -2.67 -17.44
C ALA A 41 0.32 -2.67 -18.01
N PHE A 42 -0.68 -2.29 -17.21
CA PHE A 42 -2.06 -2.20 -17.69
C PHE A 42 -2.22 -1.15 -18.77
N GLY A 43 -1.64 0.03 -18.59
CA GLY A 43 -1.64 1.09 -19.59
C GLY A 43 -1.00 0.65 -20.91
N LEU A 44 0.19 0.06 -20.89
CA LEU A 44 0.88 -0.37 -22.11
C LEU A 44 0.17 -1.50 -22.86
N VAL A 45 -0.32 -2.51 -22.13
CA VAL A 45 -0.87 -3.73 -22.74
C VAL A 45 -2.32 -3.55 -23.19
N LEU A 46 -3.15 -2.92 -22.35
CA LEU A 46 -4.59 -2.78 -22.60
C LEU A 46 -4.95 -1.38 -23.11
N GLY A 47 -3.98 -0.47 -23.20
CA GLY A 47 -4.18 0.90 -23.68
C GLY A 47 -5.19 1.66 -22.82
N PRO A 48 -6.22 2.28 -23.43
CA PRO A 48 -7.21 3.06 -22.70
C PRO A 48 -8.05 2.19 -21.74
N ILE A 49 -8.30 0.92 -22.06
CA ILE A 49 -9.05 0.01 -21.18
C ILE A 49 -8.25 -0.28 -19.91
N GLY A 50 -6.93 -0.45 -20.03
CA GLY A 50 -6.05 -0.65 -18.87
C GLY A 50 -6.04 0.53 -17.92
N LEU A 51 -6.02 1.75 -18.46
CA LEU A 51 -6.14 2.97 -17.65
C LEU A 51 -7.46 3.02 -16.89
N LEU A 52 -8.56 2.64 -17.54
CA LEU A 52 -9.88 2.61 -16.91
C LEU A 52 -9.93 1.56 -15.80
N ILE A 53 -9.38 0.37 -16.03
CA ILE A 53 -9.29 -0.68 -15.01
C ILE A 53 -8.48 -0.18 -13.81
N GLU A 54 -7.28 0.37 -14.02
CA GLU A 54 -6.43 0.88 -12.94
C GLU A 54 -7.13 2.00 -12.15
N ALA A 55 -7.90 2.86 -12.82
CA ALA A 55 -8.67 3.92 -12.17
C ALA A 55 -9.84 3.38 -11.33
N LEU A 56 -10.42 2.24 -11.72
CA LEU A 56 -11.54 1.60 -11.02
C LEU A 56 -11.08 0.69 -9.87
N LEU A 57 -9.82 0.23 -9.90
CA LEU A 57 -9.26 -0.58 -8.82
C LEU A 57 -9.24 0.20 -7.50
N PRO A 58 -9.53 -0.46 -6.36
CA PRO A 58 -9.47 0.18 -5.06
C PRO A 58 -8.08 0.74 -4.77
N LEU A 59 -8.02 1.74 -3.88
CA LEU A 59 -6.75 2.31 -3.41
C LEU A 59 -5.82 1.20 -2.94
N GLY A 60 -4.54 1.34 -3.28
CA GLY A 60 -3.55 0.31 -3.02
C GLY A 60 -3.32 0.05 -1.54
N PRO A 61 -2.73 -1.12 -1.23
CA PRO A 61 -2.51 -1.58 0.14
C PRO A 61 -1.49 -0.73 0.91
N GLU A 62 -0.85 0.28 0.31
CA GLU A 62 0.04 1.17 1.05
C GLU A 62 -0.72 2.16 1.95
N ASP A 63 -2.03 2.29 1.75
CA ASP A 63 -2.97 2.95 2.66
C ASP A 63 -3.85 1.92 3.38
N VAL A 64 -3.24 0.99 4.12
CA VAL A 64 -4.00 0.21 5.12
C VAL A 64 -4.40 1.11 6.28
N ASP A 65 -5.31 2.07 6.04
CA ASP A 65 -6.06 2.87 7.00
C ASP A 65 -5.33 3.00 8.35
N LEU A 66 -4.12 3.57 8.32
CA LEU A 66 -3.22 3.51 9.47
C LEU A 66 -3.70 4.52 10.51
N VAL A 67 -4.12 4.02 11.67
CA VAL A 67 -4.60 4.84 12.77
C VAL A 67 -3.58 4.87 13.91
N ASP A 68 -3.53 5.98 14.63
CA ASP A 68 -2.73 6.06 15.86
C ASP A 68 -3.39 5.19 16.93
N LEU A 69 -2.76 4.06 17.24
CA LEU A 69 -3.22 3.17 18.29
C LEU A 69 -2.86 3.75 19.65
N ARG A 70 -3.88 4.07 20.45
CA ARG A 70 -3.74 4.45 21.85
C ARG A 70 -4.54 3.52 22.74
N VAL A 71 -3.91 3.00 23.79
CA VAL A 71 -4.56 2.17 24.82
C VAL A 71 -4.28 2.81 26.17
N ASN A 72 -5.34 3.19 26.91
CA ASN A 72 -5.22 3.85 28.22
C ASN A 72 -4.30 5.08 28.23
N GLY A 73 -4.29 5.85 27.14
CA GLY A 73 -3.44 7.04 26.99
C GLY A 73 -2.01 6.77 26.51
N VAL A 74 -1.57 5.51 26.43
CA VAL A 74 -0.26 5.13 25.90
C VAL A 74 -0.34 4.95 24.38
N GLY A 75 0.52 5.64 23.64
CA GLY A 75 0.61 5.54 22.18
C GLY A 75 1.52 4.41 21.71
N PHE A 76 1.04 3.59 20.78
CA PHE A 76 1.77 2.46 20.19
C PHE A 76 2.22 2.73 18.75
N GLY A 77 2.10 3.98 18.29
CA GLY A 77 2.40 4.41 16.92
C GLY A 77 1.23 4.16 15.96
N ARG A 78 1.54 4.12 14.66
CA ARG A 78 0.58 3.88 13.58
C ARG A 78 0.39 2.39 13.34
N TRP A 79 -0.87 1.96 13.25
CA TRP A 79 -1.27 0.57 13.09
C TRP A 79 -2.36 0.43 12.04
N PRO A 80 -2.45 -0.71 11.33
CA PRO A 80 -3.60 -1.02 10.49
C PRO A 80 -4.89 -0.90 11.30
N ARG A 81 -5.91 -0.21 10.77
CA ARG A 81 -7.19 0.00 11.47
C ARG A 81 -7.80 -1.29 12.02
N ALA A 82 -7.76 -2.38 11.26
CA ALA A 82 -8.29 -3.67 11.69
C ALA A 82 -7.61 -4.18 12.97
N ASP A 83 -6.27 -4.08 13.05
CA ASP A 83 -5.50 -4.49 14.21
C ASP A 83 -5.71 -3.54 15.40
N ALA A 84 -5.77 -2.23 15.12
CA ALA A 84 -6.03 -1.23 16.13
C ALA A 84 -7.43 -1.41 16.75
N GLU A 85 -8.45 -1.67 15.94
CA GLU A 85 -9.82 -1.95 16.39
C GLU A 85 -9.89 -3.26 17.19
N LEU A 86 -9.12 -4.28 16.80
CA LEU A 86 -9.01 -5.53 17.55
C LEU A 86 -8.39 -5.31 18.95
N VAL A 87 -7.27 -4.59 19.02
CA VAL A 87 -6.62 -4.26 20.30
C VAL A 87 -7.54 -3.43 21.19
N GLN A 88 -8.21 -2.42 20.63
CA GLN A 88 -9.18 -1.60 21.36
C GLN A 88 -10.38 -2.42 21.86
N ARG A 89 -10.88 -3.36 21.05
CA ARG A 89 -11.97 -4.27 21.45
C ARG A 89 -11.56 -5.13 22.65
N MET A 90 -10.40 -5.76 22.60
CA MET A 90 -9.90 -6.58 23.70
C MET A 90 -9.61 -5.76 24.97
N ALA A 91 -9.16 -4.51 24.82
CA ALA A 91 -9.01 -3.60 25.94
C ALA A 91 -10.35 -3.26 26.60
N ARG A 92 -11.40 -3.00 25.81
CA ARG A 92 -12.76 -2.78 26.32
C ARG A 92 -13.36 -4.02 26.98
N GLU A 93 -13.04 -5.21 26.49
CA GLU A 93 -13.43 -6.49 27.09
C GLU A 93 -12.67 -6.81 28.39
N GLY A 94 -11.70 -5.98 28.80
CA GLY A 94 -10.91 -6.21 30.01
C GLY A 94 -9.94 -7.39 29.90
N ARG A 95 -9.57 -7.82 28.68
CA ARG A 95 -8.61 -8.91 28.47
C ARG A 95 -7.19 -8.56 28.90
N PHE A 96 -6.86 -7.27 28.90
CA PHE A 96 -5.58 -6.78 29.37
C PHE A 96 -5.69 -6.37 30.82
N ARG A 97 -5.13 -7.20 31.73
CA ARG A 97 -5.10 -6.89 33.16
C ARG A 97 -3.99 -5.88 33.48
N ARG A 98 -2.91 -5.90 32.70
CA ARG A 98 -1.76 -5.00 32.82
C ARG A 98 -1.37 -4.45 31.45
N MET A 99 -0.70 -3.30 31.44
CA MET A 99 -0.16 -2.72 30.19
C MET A 99 0.87 -3.63 29.51
N GLU A 100 1.59 -4.46 30.28
CA GLU A 100 2.51 -5.47 29.75
C GLU A 100 1.82 -6.51 28.86
N ASP A 101 0.55 -6.82 29.15
CA ASP A 101 -0.24 -7.76 28.35
C ASP A 101 -0.55 -7.16 26.96
N VAL A 102 -0.80 -5.84 26.92
CA VAL A 102 -1.01 -5.09 25.68
C VAL A 102 0.28 -5.10 24.87
N GLU A 103 1.41 -4.72 25.47
CA GLU A 103 2.72 -4.70 24.81
C GLU A 103 3.07 -6.05 24.21
N ARG A 104 2.86 -7.14 24.97
CA ARG A 104 3.13 -8.51 24.50
C ARG A 104 2.21 -8.92 23.36
N PHE A 105 0.93 -8.57 23.44
CA PHE A 105 -0.03 -8.89 22.39
C PHE A 105 0.28 -8.14 21.09
N VAL A 106 0.57 -6.85 21.21
CA VAL A 106 0.99 -5.96 20.13
C VAL A 106 2.29 -6.47 19.50
N ALA A 107 3.26 -6.90 20.30
CA ALA A 107 4.49 -7.51 19.81
C ALA A 107 4.22 -8.82 19.04
N ASN A 108 3.30 -9.67 19.53
CA ASN A 108 2.90 -10.89 18.83
C ASN A 108 2.16 -10.61 17.51
N LEU A 109 1.34 -9.55 17.44
CA LEU A 109 0.66 -9.16 16.19
C LEU A 109 1.65 -8.72 15.10
N ARG A 110 2.70 -7.99 15.49
CA ARG A 110 3.77 -7.62 14.54
C ARG A 110 4.54 -8.83 14.01
N CYS A 111 4.64 -9.90 14.79
CA CYS A 111 5.48 -11.05 14.49
C CYS A 111 4.78 -12.36 14.86
N PRO A 112 3.80 -12.82 14.07
CA PRO A 112 3.10 -14.06 14.34
C PRO A 112 4.06 -15.24 14.16
N GLY A 113 4.57 -15.80 15.27
CA GLY A 113 5.34 -17.06 15.27
C GLY A 113 6.73 -17.04 15.94
N ARG A 114 7.21 -15.92 16.49
CA ARG A 114 8.52 -15.77 17.18
C ARG A 114 9.72 -16.46 16.48
N VAL A 115 10.55 -15.66 15.83
CA VAL A 115 12.01 -15.70 16.05
C VAL A 115 12.47 -14.23 15.94
N GLU A 116 12.85 -13.62 17.06
CA GLU A 116 13.49 -12.30 17.13
C GLU A 116 12.81 -11.14 16.39
N CYS A 117 11.86 -10.50 17.07
CA CYS A 117 11.58 -9.09 16.80
C CYS A 117 12.23 -8.30 17.92
N ASP A 118 13.40 -7.70 17.61
CA ASP A 118 14.05 -6.72 18.46
C ASP A 118 13.03 -5.65 18.81
N VAL A 119 12.54 -5.70 20.05
CA VAL A 119 11.75 -4.62 20.62
C VAL A 119 12.73 -3.48 20.79
N PRO A 120 12.64 -2.37 20.02
CA PRO A 120 13.55 -1.26 20.24
C PRO A 120 13.36 -0.80 21.70
N PRO A 121 14.45 -0.63 22.45
CA PRO A 121 14.37 -0.21 23.83
C PRO A 121 13.60 1.11 23.89
N ARG A 122 12.70 1.22 24.88
CA ARG A 122 11.94 2.44 25.17
C ARG A 122 12.86 3.66 25.04
N ALA A 123 12.59 4.53 24.08
CA ALA A 123 13.15 5.88 24.10
C ALA A 123 12.63 6.53 25.39
N GLY A 124 13.51 6.65 26.36
CA GLY A 124 13.17 7.08 27.71
C GLY A 124 12.80 8.56 27.76
N ARG A 125 11.65 8.79 28.39
CA ARG A 125 11.13 10.04 28.99
C ARG A 125 10.72 11.17 28.04
#